data_AF-A0A537N435-F1
#
_entry.id   AF-A0A537N435-F1
#
_cell.length_a   1.000
_cell.length_b   1.000
_cell.length_c   1.000
_cell.angle_alpha   90.00
_cell.angle_beta   90.00
_cell.angle_gamma   90.00
#
_symmetry.space_group_name_H-M   'P 1'
#
loop_
_entity.id
_entity.type
_entity.pdbx_description
1 polymer ?
#
loop_
_entity_poly.entity_id
_entity_poly.type
_entity_poly.pdbx_seq_one_letter_code
_entity_poly.pdbx_strand_id
1 'polypeptide(L)'
;MTEALVGLCLMMLLALVRIPIAIAMGVIGFLGVAYLRDWNFAPAFAMVETKIYETGRNYTLSVIPLFILMGNLVTRAGMSHQLFRAAYTCIGHLRGGLAMATVCACAG
;
A
#
# COMPACT_ATOMS: atom_id res chain seq x y z
N MET A 1 2.99 -11.86 -30.54
CA MET A 1 4.12 -12.30 -29.68
C MET A 1 5.32 -11.35 -29.76
N THR A 2 5.71 -10.87 -30.94
CA THR A 2 6.79 -9.89 -31.12
C THR A 2 6.52 -8.57 -30.39
N GLU A 3 5.28 -8.09 -30.39
CA GLU A 3 4.87 -6.84 -29.73
C GLU A 3 5.11 -6.86 -28.21
N ALA A 4 4.82 -7.99 -27.55
CA ALA A 4 5.08 -8.17 -26.13
C ALA A 4 6.59 -8.19 -25.81
N LEU A 5 7.39 -8.78 -26.71
CA LEU A 5 8.85 -8.84 -26.57
C LEU A 5 9.49 -7.44 -26.74
N VAL A 6 8.98 -6.67 -27.71
CA VAL A 6 9.40 -5.26 -27.93
C VAL A 6 9.03 -4.39 -26.73
N GLY A 7 7.81 -4.52 -26.20
CA GLY A 7 7.38 -3.80 -25.00
C GLY A 7 8.23 -4.13 -23.77
N LEU A 8 8.56 -5.41 -23.56
CA LEU A 8 9.44 -5.85 -22.47
C LEU A 8 10.85 -5.25 -22.60
N CYS A 9 11.45 -5.31 -23.80
CA CYS A 9 12.78 -4.74 -24.05
C CYS A 9 12.81 -3.22 -23.82
N LEU A 10 11.79 -2.50 -24.29
CA LEU A 10 11.65 -1.05 -24.04
C LEU A 10 11.54 -0.75 -22.53
N MET A 11 10.81 -1.58 -21.79
CA MET A 11 10.63 -1.40 -20.35
C MET A 11 11.94 -1.61 -19.60
N MET A 12 12.69 -2.64 -19.99
CA MET A 12 13.97 -2.97 -19.40
C MET A 12 15.03 -1.89 -19.69
N LEU A 13 15.01 -1.31 -20.90
CA LEU A 13 15.85 -0.15 -21.24
C LEU A 13 15.51 1.08 -20.39
N LEU A 14 14.23 1.41 -20.23
CA LEU A 14 13.78 2.55 -19.41
C LEU A 14 14.13 2.36 -17.93
N ALA A 15 14.02 1.14 -17.40
CA ALA A 15 14.45 0.81 -16.05
C ALA A 15 15.97 0.97 -15.87
N LEU A 16 16.77 0.65 -16.89
CA LEU A 16 18.22 0.86 -16.89
C LEU A 16 18.63 2.34 -16.83
N VAL A 17 17.80 3.24 -17.39
CA VAL A 17 17.98 4.70 -17.33
C VAL A 17 17.63 5.27 -15.94
N ARG A 18 17.42 4.40 -14.94
CA ARG A 18 17.11 4.78 -13.54
C ARG A 18 15.75 5.49 -13.39
N ILE A 19 14.90 5.38 -14.41
CA ILE A 19 13.51 5.85 -14.32
C ILE A 19 12.76 4.87 -13.42
N PRO A 20 11.94 5.36 -12.48
CA PRO A 20 11.13 4.50 -11.62
C PRO A 20 10.25 3.57 -12.47
N ILE A 21 10.30 2.28 -12.13
CA ILE A 21 9.67 1.17 -12.86
C ILE A 21 8.17 1.43 -13.10
N ALA A 22 7.50 2.10 -12.15
CA ALA A 22 6.10 2.49 -12.27
C ALA A 22 5.82 3.39 -13.49
N ILE A 23 6.70 4.36 -13.77
CA ILE A 23 6.57 5.26 -14.93
C ILE A 23 6.83 4.48 -16.22
N ALA A 24 7.85 3.62 -16.23
CA ALA A 24 8.15 2.77 -17.39
C ALA A 24 6.98 1.83 -17.73
N MET A 25 6.37 1.17 -16.72
CA MET A 25 5.17 0.34 -16.92
C MET A 25 3.99 1.14 -17.46
N GLY A 26 3.78 2.36 -16.92
CA GLY A 26 2.68 3.22 -17.35
C GLY A 26 2.81 3.63 -18.82
N VAL A 27 3.98 4.11 -19.23
CA VAL A 27 4.23 4.59 -20.61
C VAL A 27 4.14 3.45 -21.61
N ILE A 28 4.74 2.30 -21.32
CA ILE A 28 4.75 1.17 -22.26
C ILE A 28 3.40 0.46 -22.29
N GLY A 29 2.73 0.35 -21.15
CA GLY A 29 1.36 -0.17 -21.10
C GLY A 29 0.40 0.69 -21.92
N PHE A 30 0.51 2.02 -21.80
CA PHE A 30 -0.29 2.96 -22.58
C PHE A 30 0.00 2.88 -24.09
N LEU A 31 1.29 2.93 -24.46
CA LEU A 31 1.72 2.81 -25.86
C LEU A 31 1.35 1.46 -26.48
N GLY A 32 1.48 0.37 -25.72
CA GLY A 32 1.11 -0.97 -26.16
C GLY A 32 -0.38 -1.08 -26.46
N VAL A 33 -1.24 -0.58 -25.56
CA VAL A 33 -2.70 -0.62 -25.76
C VAL A 33 -3.14 0.26 -26.94
N ALA A 34 -2.51 1.42 -27.12
CA ALA A 34 -2.77 2.30 -28.27
C ALA A 34 -2.34 1.65 -29.59
N TYR A 35 -1.20 0.95 -29.60
CA TYR A 35 -0.68 0.26 -30.79
C TYR A 35 -1.55 -0.95 -31.19
N LEU A 36 -2.00 -1.75 -30.22
CA LEU A 36 -2.87 -2.91 -30.46
C LEU A 36 -4.29 -2.53 -30.93
N ARG A 37 -4.67 -1.25 -30.85
CA ARG A 37 -6.01 -0.76 -31.20
C ARG A 37 -6.01 0.27 -32.32
N ASP A 38 -5.13 0.10 -33.31
CA ASP A 38 -5.04 0.94 -34.52
C ASP A 38 -4.87 2.44 -34.20
N TRP A 39 -3.94 2.79 -33.30
CA TRP A 39 -3.69 4.18 -32.87
C TRP A 39 -4.90 4.88 -32.23
N ASN A 40 -5.89 4.13 -31.78
CA ASN A 40 -7.02 4.71 -31.07
C ASN A 40 -6.62 4.97 -29.61
N PHE A 41 -6.48 6.25 -29.26
CA PHE A 41 -6.10 6.68 -27.91
C PHE A 41 -7.24 6.57 -26.89
N ALA A 42 -8.51 6.49 -27.33
CA ALA A 42 -9.66 6.39 -26.43
C ALA A 42 -9.62 5.17 -25.48
N PRO A 43 -9.37 3.93 -25.95
CA PRO A 43 -9.27 2.76 -25.07
C PRO A 43 -8.04 2.78 -24.16
N ALA A 44 -6.95 3.42 -24.60
CA ALA A 44 -5.75 3.56 -23.78
C ALA A 44 -6.00 4.47 -22.56
N PHE A 45 -6.72 5.58 -22.76
CA PHE A 45 -7.16 6.44 -21.65
C PHE A 45 -8.13 5.73 -20.71
N ALA A 46 -9.17 5.08 -21.24
CA ALA A 46 -10.15 4.36 -20.43
C ALA A 46 -9.51 3.25 -19.56
N MET A 47 -8.50 2.55 -20.08
CA MET A 47 -7.80 1.51 -19.33
C MET A 47 -6.91 2.07 -18.21
N VAL A 48 -6.26 3.22 -18.44
CA VAL A 48 -5.49 3.93 -17.42
C VAL A 48 -6.41 4.47 -16.33
N GLU A 49 -7.53 5.09 -16.69
CA GLU A 49 -8.55 5.55 -15.75
C GLU A 49 -9.04 4.41 -14.86
N THR A 50 -9.39 3.27 -15.46
CA THR A 50 -9.87 2.09 -14.72
C THR A 50 -8.81 1.58 -13.74
N LYS A 51 -7.55 1.44 -14.16
CA LYS A 51 -6.46 0.99 -13.27
C LYS A 51 -6.18 1.94 -12.12
N ILE A 52 -6.20 3.26 -12.37
CA ILE A 52 -6.01 4.26 -11.33
C ILE A 52 -7.17 4.21 -10.34
N TYR A 53 -8.39 4.05 -10.84
CA TYR A 53 -9.60 3.96 -10.02
C TYR A 53 -9.61 2.70 -9.15
N GLU A 54 -9.23 1.55 -9.70
CA GLU A 54 -9.07 0.31 -8.93
C GLU A 54 -7.93 0.42 -7.90
N THR A 55 -6.81 1.04 -8.27
CA THR A 55 -5.67 1.21 -7.37
C THR A 55 -6.00 2.13 -6.19
N GLY A 56 -6.73 3.22 -6.44
CA GLY A 56 -7.20 4.14 -5.39
C GLY A 56 -8.25 3.52 -4.47
N ARG A 57 -9.03 2.57 -4.98
CA ARG A 57 -9.98 1.76 -4.19
C ARG A 57 -9.35 0.56 -3.48
N ASN A 58 -8.03 0.38 -3.57
CA ASN A 58 -7.38 -0.75 -2.90
C ASN A 58 -7.74 -0.75 -1.42
N TYR A 59 -8.30 -1.87 -0.98
CA TYR A 59 -8.77 -2.07 0.38
C TYR A 59 -7.66 -1.76 1.40
N THR A 60 -6.41 -2.07 1.05
CA THR A 60 -5.20 -1.76 1.84
C THR A 60 -5.00 -0.28 2.11
N LEU A 61 -5.31 0.61 1.17
CA LEU A 61 -5.16 2.06 1.38
C LEU A 61 -6.24 2.58 2.34
N SER A 62 -7.43 1.97 2.35
CA SER A 62 -8.52 2.29 3.29
C SER A 62 -8.24 1.81 4.71
N VAL A 63 -7.40 0.79 4.89
CA VAL A 63 -6.99 0.29 6.22
C VAL A 63 -6.22 1.35 7.00
N ILE A 64 -5.40 2.19 6.34
CA ILE A 64 -4.58 3.22 6.99
C ILE A 64 -5.45 4.29 7.71
N PRO A 65 -6.42 4.95 7.05
CA PRO A 65 -7.34 5.87 7.72
C PRO A 65 -8.14 5.23 8.85
N LEU A 66 -8.60 3.99 8.67
CA LEU A 66 -9.35 3.26 9.69
C LEU A 66 -8.50 2.98 10.94
N PHE A 67 -7.24 2.59 10.77
CA PHE A 67 -6.30 2.44 11.88
C PHE A 67 -6.04 3.77 12.60
N ILE A 68 -5.87 4.87 11.86
CA ILE A 68 -5.69 6.20 12.44
C ILE A 68 -6.94 6.63 13.22
N LEU A 69 -8.13 6.37 12.68
CA LEU A 69 -9.41 6.68 13.32
C LEU A 69 -9.59 5.86 14.61
N MET A 70 -9.34 4.55 14.55
CA MET A 70 -9.37 3.66 15.72
C MET A 70 -8.38 4.13 16.78
N GLY A 71 -7.15 4.47 16.39
CA GLY A 71 -6.14 5.03 17.26
C GLY A 71 -6.65 6.30 17.96
N ASN A 72 -7.15 7.27 17.20
CA ASN A 72 -7.72 8.52 17.74
C ASN A 72 -8.89 8.26 18.70
N LEU A 73 -9.78 7.32 18.38
CA LEU A 73 -10.91 6.96 19.23
C LEU A 73 -10.44 6.33 20.56
N VAL A 74 -9.46 5.42 20.53
CA VAL A 74 -8.89 4.77 21.72
C VAL A 74 -8.16 5.79 22.61
N THR A 75 -7.49 6.79 22.03
CA THR A 75 -6.84 7.86 22.78
C THR A 75 -7.86 8.82 23.39
N ARG A 76 -8.86 9.25 22.61
CA ARG A 76 -9.88 10.23 23.07
C ARG A 76 -10.91 9.64 24.03
N ALA A 77 -11.25 8.35 23.90
CA ALA A 77 -12.18 7.67 24.80
C ALA A 77 -11.58 7.35 26.19
N GLY A 78 -10.30 7.67 26.44
CA GLY A 78 -9.62 7.32 27.68
C GLY A 78 -9.41 5.80 27.88
N MET A 79 -9.81 4.98 26.90
CA MET A 79 -9.62 3.53 26.88
C MET A 79 -8.14 3.17 26.94
N SER A 80 -7.28 3.95 26.29
CA SER A 80 -5.82 3.84 26.39
C SER A 80 -5.32 3.84 27.85
N HIS A 81 -5.85 4.73 28.70
CA HIS A 81 -5.47 4.80 30.12
C HIS A 81 -6.06 3.65 30.95
N GLN A 82 -7.28 3.21 30.63
CA GLN A 82 -7.89 2.05 31.30
C GLN A 82 -7.20 0.73 30.92
N LEU A 83 -6.82 0.56 29.65
CA LEU A 83 -6.02 -0.57 29.16
C LEU A 83 -4.63 -0.56 29.79
N PHE A 84 -3.99 0.60 29.92
CA PHE A 84 -2.72 0.72 30.63
C PHE A 84 -2.84 0.31 32.10
N ARG A 85 -3.89 0.76 32.79
CA ARG A 85 -4.14 0.41 34.18
C ARG A 85 -4.47 -1.08 34.34
N ALA A 86 -5.27 -1.65 33.44
CA ALA A 86 -5.60 -3.08 33.41
C ALA A 86 -4.35 -3.95 33.14
N ALA A 87 -3.53 -3.56 32.17
CA ALA A 87 -2.24 -4.19 31.89
C ALA A 87 -1.30 -4.09 33.09
N TYR A 88 -1.24 -2.93 33.75
CA TYR A 88 -0.42 -2.72 34.95
C TYR A 88 -0.91 -3.56 36.14
N THR A 89 -2.22 -3.74 36.33
CA THR A 89 -2.75 -4.63 37.38
C THR A 89 -2.55 -6.11 37.06
N CYS A 90 -2.59 -6.49 35.77
CA CYS A 90 -2.41 -7.86 35.31
C CYS A 90 -0.94 -8.30 35.39
N ILE A 91 -0.01 -7.43 35.01
CA ILE A 91 1.44 -7.74 34.89
C ILE A 91 2.25 -7.19 36.09
N GLY A 92 1.75 -6.19 36.80
CA GLY A 92 2.43 -5.54 37.93
C GLY A 92 2.58 -6.41 39.19
N HIS A 93 1.94 -7.58 39.25
CA HIS A 93 2.14 -8.56 40.32
C HIS A 93 3.47 -9.34 40.21
N LEU A 94 4.15 -9.28 39.06
CA LEU A 94 5.48 -9.88 38.89
C LEU A 94 6.59 -8.81 38.94
N ARG A 95 7.62 -9.05 39.76
CA ARG A 95 8.84 -8.22 39.81
C ARG A 95 9.50 -8.22 38.42
N GLY A 96 9.53 -7.07 37.74
CA GLY A 96 10.03 -6.91 36.36
C GLY A 96 8.95 -6.81 35.27
N GLY A 97 7.67 -6.74 35.65
CA GLY A 97 6.52 -6.79 34.74
C GLY A 97 6.49 -5.76 33.60
N LEU A 98 6.98 -4.53 33.81
CA LEU A 98 7.05 -3.52 32.74
C LEU A 98 7.92 -3.96 31.56
N ALA A 99 9.02 -4.68 31.81
CA ALA A 99 9.91 -5.17 30.76
C ALA A 99 9.29 -6.35 29.98
N MET A 100 8.58 -7.26 30.67
CA MET A 100 7.86 -8.36 30.01
C MET A 100 6.68 -7.87 29.16
N ALA A 101 5.97 -6.84 29.61
CA ALA A 101 4.87 -6.24 28.85
C ALA A 101 5.35 -5.63 27.52
N THR A 102 6.49 -4.94 27.51
CA THR A 102 7.06 -4.36 26.28
C THR A 102 7.55 -5.42 25.30
N VAL A 103 8.13 -6.53 25.78
CA VAL A 103 8.57 -7.63 24.92
C VAL A 103 7.38 -8.34 24.28
N CYS A 104 6.32 -8.63 25.04
CA CYS A 104 5.11 -9.21 24.48
C CYS A 104 4.36 -8.25 23.54
N ALA A 105 4.37 -6.94 23.79
CA ALA A 105 3.71 -5.96 22.93
C ALA A 105 4.43 -5.72 21.60
N CYS A 106 5.77 -5.84 21.56
CA CYS A 106 6.57 -5.65 20.35
C CYS A 106 6.83 -6.94 19.55
N ALA A 107 6.51 -8.11 20.11
CA ALA A 107 6.73 -9.41 19.45
C ALA A 107 5.57 -9.86 18.54
N GLY A 108 4.56 -9.01 18.31
CA GLY A 108 3.38 -9.28 17.49
C GLY A 108 3.38 -8.56 16.15
#